data_AF-A0A6L8KQ71-F1
#
_entry.id   AF-A0A6L8KQ71-F1
#
_cell.length_a   1.000
_cell.length_b   1.000
_cell.length_c   1.000
_cell.angle_alpha   90.00
_cell.angle_beta   90.00
_cell.angle_gamma   90.00
#
_symmetry.space_group_name_H-M   'P 1'
#
loop_
_entity.id
_entity.type
_entity.pdbx_description
1 polymer ?
#
loop_
_entity_poly.entity_id
_entity_poly.type
_entity_poly.pdbx_seq_one_letter_code
_entity_poly.pdbx_strand_id
1 'polypeptide(L)'
;MINVALLGIIRLWHIRDQIPLREIARRLGISRNTVRRYLRSEITEPSYAERHIASGLDKYSLQLSGWLKSEASKPRKQRRNLKQLHAELQELGYEGSYDRV
;
A
#
# COMPACT_ATOMS: atom_id res chain seq x y z
N MET A 1 -11.88 10.53 -5.02
CA MET A 1 -10.56 10.84 -4.41
C MET A 1 -10.40 12.35 -4.40
N ILE A 2 -9.90 12.91 -3.29
CA ILE A 2 -9.51 14.33 -3.23
C ILE A 2 -8.10 14.42 -3.81
N ASN A 3 -7.84 15.39 -4.68
CA ASN A 3 -6.52 15.62 -5.26
C ASN A 3 -5.81 16.78 -4.55
N VAL A 4 -4.51 16.92 -4.80
CA VAL A 4 -3.68 17.98 -4.20
C VAL A 4 -4.21 19.39 -4.52
N ALA A 5 -4.77 19.58 -5.73
CA ALA A 5 -5.38 20.84 -6.14
C ALA A 5 -6.59 21.23 -5.24
N LEU A 6 -7.47 20.27 -4.95
CA LEU A 6 -8.64 20.49 -4.10
C LEU A 6 -8.25 20.81 -2.64
N LEU A 7 -7.16 20.20 -2.14
CA LEU A 7 -6.61 20.53 -0.83
C LEU A 7 -6.10 21.97 -0.77
N GLY A 8 -5.43 22.43 -1.83
CA GLY A 8 -4.98 23.82 -1.97
C GLY A 8 -6.14 24.81 -1.90
N ILE A 9 -7.24 24.52 -2.60
CA ILE A 9 -8.46 25.35 -2.59
C ILE A 9 -9.08 25.41 -1.18
N ILE A 10 -9.18 24.27 -0.49
CA ILE A 10 -9.71 24.21 0.88
C ILE A 10 -8.88 25.09 1.82
N ARG A 11 -7.55 25.01 1.74
CA ARG A 11 -6.64 25.83 2.58
C ARG A 11 -6.75 27.30 2.23
N LEU A 12 -6.76 27.66 0.94
CA LEU A 12 -6.90 29.04 0.48
C LEU A 12 -8.19 29.68 1.01
N TRP A 13 -9.33 29.02 0.81
CA TRP A 13 -10.63 29.52 1.23
C TRP A 13 -10.78 29.62 2.75
N HIS A 14 -10.17 28.70 3.50
CA HIS A 14 -10.23 28.72 4.96
C HIS A 14 -9.27 29.75 5.58
N ILE A 15 -8.03 29.83 5.10
CA ILE A 15 -6.98 30.66 5.70
C ILE A 15 -7.05 32.10 5.19
N ARG A 16 -7.15 32.28 3.87
CA ARG A 16 -7.14 33.61 3.23
C ARG A 16 -8.52 34.23 3.26
N ASP A 17 -9.52 33.49 2.79
CA ASP A 17 -10.86 34.04 2.58
C ASP A 17 -11.79 33.86 3.81
N GLN A 18 -11.29 33.21 4.88
CA GLN A 18 -11.99 32.95 6.15
C GLN A 18 -13.41 32.37 5.97
N ILE A 19 -13.60 31.59 4.91
CA ILE A 19 -14.89 30.99 4.57
C ILE A 19 -15.21 29.87 5.56
N PRO A 20 -16.44 29.79 6.09
CA PRO A 20 -16.80 28.74 7.03
C PRO A 20 -16.72 27.35 6.39
N LEU A 21 -16.27 26.35 7.16
CA LEU A 21 -16.07 24.97 6.68
C LEU A 21 -17.32 24.35 6.03
N ARG A 22 -18.53 24.76 6.47
CA ARG A 22 -19.81 24.30 5.90
C ARG A 22 -20.00 24.79 4.46
N GLU A 23 -19.56 25.99 4.18
CA GLU A 23 -19.68 26.62 2.87
C GLU A 23 -18.66 26.04 1.89
N ILE A 24 -17.43 25.81 2.37
CA ILE A 24 -16.40 25.07 1.61
C ILE A 24 -16.91 23.66 1.25
N ALA A 25 -17.50 22.95 2.21
CA ALA A 25 -18.07 21.62 2.00
C ALA A 25 -19.19 21.61 0.94
N ARG A 26 -20.09 22.60 0.98
CA ARG A 26 -21.17 22.76 -0.01
C ARG A 26 -20.64 23.02 -1.41
N ARG A 27 -19.69 23.95 -1.56
CA ARG A 27 -19.12 24.33 -2.86
C ARG A 27 -18.32 23.21 -3.52
N LEU A 28 -17.64 22.38 -2.72
CA LEU A 28 -16.81 21.28 -3.21
C LEU A 28 -17.53 19.94 -3.25
N GLY A 29 -18.78 19.86 -2.77
CA GLY A 29 -19.57 18.62 -2.76
C GLY A 29 -19.01 17.52 -1.84
N ILE A 30 -18.23 17.87 -0.83
CA ILE A 30 -17.58 16.91 0.09
C ILE A 30 -18.10 17.08 1.52
N SER A 31 -17.95 16.04 2.35
CA SER A 31 -18.43 16.11 3.73
C SER A 31 -17.64 17.18 4.53
N ARG A 32 -18.33 17.88 5.43
CA ARG A 32 -17.69 18.80 6.39
C ARG A 32 -16.59 18.11 7.20
N ASN A 33 -16.78 16.84 7.54
CA ASN A 33 -15.80 16.05 8.28
C ASN A 33 -14.53 15.83 7.47
N THR A 34 -14.66 15.67 6.15
CA THR A 34 -13.56 15.58 5.21
C THR A 34 -12.77 16.89 5.18
N VAL A 35 -13.44 18.04 5.01
CA VAL A 35 -12.80 19.37 5.06
C VAL A 35 -12.07 19.59 6.39
N ARG A 36 -12.73 19.29 7.52
CA ARG A 36 -12.13 19.41 8.85
C ARG A 36 -10.90 18.51 9.02
N ARG A 37 -10.96 17.26 8.54
CA ARG A 37 -9.85 16.31 8.61
C ARG A 37 -8.62 16.86 7.88
N TYR A 38 -8.80 17.35 6.65
CA TYR A 38 -7.72 17.90 5.83
C TYR A 38 -7.14 19.23 6.33
N LEU A 39 -7.91 20.01 7.09
CA LEU A 39 -7.40 21.21 7.77
C LEU A 39 -6.62 20.87 9.04
N ARG A 40 -7.00 19.79 9.75
CA ARG A 40 -6.34 19.35 11.00
C ARG A 40 -5.04 18.58 10.73
N SER A 41 -5.06 17.75 9.69
CA SER A 41 -3.89 17.00 9.28
C SER A 41 -3.13 17.84 8.25
N GLU A 42 -1.91 18.27 8.54
CA GLU A 42 -1.03 18.95 7.58
C GLU A 42 -0.65 18.07 6.36
N ILE A 43 -1.22 16.86 6.26
CA ILE A 43 -1.10 15.92 5.16
C ILE A 43 -1.38 16.62 3.83
N THR A 44 -0.31 16.84 3.06
CA THR A 44 -0.28 17.46 1.73
C THR A 44 -0.85 16.53 0.66
N GLU A 45 -0.74 15.22 0.87
CA GLU A 45 -1.17 14.22 -0.10
C GLU A 45 -2.07 13.18 0.55
N PRO A 46 -3.30 12.99 0.07
CA PRO A 46 -4.15 11.90 0.49
C PRO A 46 -3.55 10.57 0.01
N SER A 47 -2.64 10.02 0.82
CA SER A 47 -2.10 8.69 0.59
C SER A 47 -3.04 7.65 1.19
N TYR A 48 -3.30 6.59 0.45
CA TYR A 48 -3.90 5.41 1.04
C TYR A 48 -2.86 4.77 1.95
N ALA A 49 -3.27 4.39 3.17
CA ALA A 49 -2.41 3.56 4.00
C ALA A 49 -2.03 2.31 3.21
N GLU A 50 -0.74 1.96 3.22
CA GLU A 50 -0.28 0.71 2.63
C GLU A 50 -1.05 -0.44 3.29
N ARG A 51 -1.73 -1.25 2.47
CA ARG A 51 -2.39 -2.45 2.96
C ARG A 51 -1.32 -3.49 3.27
N HIS A 52 -0.89 -3.55 4.52
CA HIS A 52 -0.17 -4.72 5.02
C HIS A 52 -1.16 -5.84 5.29
N ILE A 53 -1.46 -6.63 4.26
CA ILE A 53 -2.09 -7.93 4.46
C ILE A 53 -0.94 -8.88 4.73
N ALA A 54 -0.82 -9.35 5.99
CA ALA A 54 0.14 -10.38 6.34
C ALA A 54 -0.15 -11.61 5.48
N SER A 55 0.69 -11.86 4.49
CA SER A 55 0.52 -13.01 3.61
C SER A 55 1.03 -14.23 4.37
N GLY A 56 0.40 -15.40 4.20
CA GLY A 56 0.93 -16.65 4.78
C GLY A 56 2.38 -16.94 4.35
N LEU A 57 2.83 -16.30 3.27
CA LEU A 57 4.18 -16.39 2.73
C LEU A 57 5.18 -15.49 3.48
N ASP A 58 4.73 -14.47 4.21
CA ASP A 58 5.61 -13.56 4.95
C ASP A 58 6.47 -14.32 5.97
N LYS A 59 5.92 -15.39 6.54
CA LYS A 59 6.62 -16.31 7.46
C LYS A 59 7.82 -17.00 6.82
N TYR A 60 7.76 -17.27 5.52
CA TYR A 60 8.78 -17.98 4.76
C TYR A 60 9.61 -17.06 3.85
N SER A 61 9.31 -15.75 3.82
CA SER A 61 9.91 -14.76 2.92
C SER A 61 11.45 -14.72 3.00
N LEU A 62 12.01 -14.79 4.21
CA LEU A 62 13.45 -14.78 4.41
C LEU A 62 14.12 -16.05 3.85
N GLN A 63 13.51 -17.21 4.04
CA GLN A 63 14.03 -18.49 3.53
C GLN A 63 13.91 -18.56 2.00
N LEU A 64 12.74 -18.23 1.46
CA LEU A 64 12.48 -18.21 0.03
C LEU A 64 13.42 -17.22 -0.70
N SER A 65 13.64 -16.02 -0.15
CA SER A 65 14.57 -15.06 -0.74
C SER A 65 16.03 -15.57 -0.71
N GLY A 66 16.42 -16.33 0.32
CA GLY A 66 17.70 -17.03 0.38
C GLY A 66 17.83 -18.06 -0.73
N TRP A 67 16.84 -18.95 -0.88
CA TRP A 67 16.83 -19.96 -1.94
C TRP A 67 16.86 -19.34 -3.33
N LEU A 68 16.03 -18.33 -3.60
CA LEU A 68 16.00 -17.64 -4.88
C LEU A 68 17.35 -16.99 -5.23
N LYS A 69 18.05 -16.41 -4.25
CA LYS A 69 19.41 -15.87 -4.45
C LYS A 69 20.43 -16.96 -4.76
N SER A 70 20.41 -18.06 -4.01
CA SER A 70 21.30 -19.20 -4.27
C SER A 70 21.05 -19.83 -5.64
N GLU A 71 19.78 -19.95 -6.03
CA GLU A 71 19.37 -20.46 -7.34
C GLU A 71 19.70 -19.48 -8.47
N ALA A 72 19.60 -18.17 -8.21
CA ALA A 72 20.00 -17.14 -9.17
C ALA A 72 21.47 -17.24 -9.58
N SER A 73 22.36 -17.59 -8.64
CA SER A 73 23.79 -17.76 -8.90
C SER A 73 24.15 -19.04 -9.68
N LYS A 74 23.25 -20.02 -9.75
CA LYS A 74 23.50 -21.29 -10.45
C LYS A 74 23.28 -21.17 -11.97
N PRO A 75 24.03 -21.95 -12.78
CA PRO A 75 23.77 -22.01 -14.22
C PRO A 75 22.38 -22.57 -14.50
N ARG A 76 21.75 -22.11 -15.59
CA ARG A 76 20.34 -22.39 -15.92
C ARG A 76 19.94 -23.87 -15.88
N LYS A 77 20.86 -24.78 -16.20
CA LYS A 77 20.62 -26.24 -16.19
C LYS A 77 20.62 -26.86 -14.79
N GLN A 78 21.20 -26.18 -13.79
CA GLN A 78 21.32 -26.64 -12.40
C GLN A 78 20.39 -25.87 -11.46
N ARG A 79 19.70 -24.84 -11.96
CA ARG A 79 18.76 -24.03 -11.19
C ARG A 79 17.49 -24.83 -10.90
N ARG A 80 17.08 -24.86 -9.64
CA ARG A 80 15.80 -25.42 -9.20
C ARG A 80 14.63 -24.62 -9.76
N ASN A 81 13.55 -25.31 -10.10
CA ASN A 81 12.35 -24.67 -10.61
C ASN A 81 11.49 -24.13 -9.45
N LEU A 82 10.67 -23.11 -9.69
CA LEU A 82 9.74 -22.57 -8.70
C LEU A 82 8.80 -23.64 -8.15
N LYS A 83 8.42 -24.64 -8.96
CA LYS A 83 7.62 -25.80 -8.49
C LYS A 83 8.32 -26.60 -7.42
N GLN A 84 9.65 -26.74 -7.51
CA GLN A 84 10.45 -27.44 -6.51
C GLN A 84 10.56 -26.62 -5.23
N LEU A 85 10.74 -25.30 -5.36
CA LEU A 85 10.76 -24.39 -4.21
C LEU A 85 9.39 -24.33 -3.50
N HIS A 86 8.29 -24.38 -4.24
CA HIS A 86 6.95 -24.47 -3.66
C HIS A 86 6.72 -25.81 -2.94
N ALA A 87 7.19 -26.92 -3.49
CA ALA A 87 7.14 -28.21 -2.80
C ALA A 87 7.96 -28.20 -1.49
N GLU A 88 9.16 -27.61 -1.50
CA GLU A 88 9.97 -27.41 -0.29
C GLU A 88 9.27 -26.49 0.73
N LEU A 89 8.55 -25.45 0.27
CA LEU A 89 7.71 -24.63 1.14
C LEU A 89 6.53 -25.42 1.72
N GLN A 90 5.90 -26.30 0.94
CA GLN A 90 4.81 -27.15 1.43
C GLN A 90 5.28 -28.12 2.51
N GLU A 91 6.48 -28.70 2.38
CA GLU A 91 7.10 -29.52 3.43
C GLU A 91 7.35 -28.73 4.73
N LEU A 92 7.64 -27.43 4.62
CA LEU A 92 7.78 -26.51 5.75
C LEU A 92 6.43 -26.04 6.34
N GLY A 93 5.29 -26.54 5.83
CA GLY A 93 3.95 -26.21 6.30
C GLY A 93 3.29 -25.02 5.60
N TYR A 94 3.78 -24.61 4.42
CA TYR A 94 3.12 -23.58 3.63
C TYR A 94 1.86 -24.12 2.93
N GLU A 95 0.69 -23.64 3.35
CA GLU A 95 -0.61 -24.02 2.76
C GLU A 95 -1.05 -23.12 1.59
N GLY A 96 -0.20 -22.18 1.17
CA GLY A 96 -0.56 -21.24 0.11
C GLY A 96 -0.39 -21.80 -1.31
N SER A 97 -0.99 -21.09 -2.27
CA SER A 97 -0.92 -21.45 -3.69
C SER A 97 0.50 -21.26 -4.26
N TYR A 98 0.84 -22.10 -5.23
CA TYR A 98 2.04 -21.97 -6.06
C TYR A 98 2.20 -20.56 -6.64
N ASP A 99 1.10 -19.93 -7.09
CA ASP A 99 1.14 -18.61 -7.74
C ASP A 99 1.56 -17.46 -6.80
N ARG A 100 1.65 -17.73 -5.50
CA ARG A 100 2.10 -16.75 -4.50
C ARG A 100 3.61 -16.79 -4.27
N VAL A 101 4.28 -17.88 -4.67
CA VAL A 101 5.73 -18.14 -4.51
C VAL A 101 6.51 -17.61 -5.70
#